data_AF-A0A420UUN9-F1
#
_entry.id   AF-A0A420UUN9-F1
#
_cell.length_a   1.000
_cell.length_b   1.000
_cell.length_c   1.000
_cell.angle_alpha   90.00
_cell.angle_beta   90.00
_cell.angle_gamma   90.00
#
_symmetry.space_group_name_H-M   'P 1'
#
loop_
_entity.id
_entity.type
_entity.pdbx_description
1 polymer ?
#
loop_
_entity_poly.entity_id
_entity_poly.type
_entity_poly.pdbx_seq_one_letter_code
_entity_poly.pdbx_strand_id
1 'polypeptide(L)' 'MLAAPERIPGDLNTPDEIIWHKPADRHRCKGDCDFHAIACSEDEGIIFPAPKQDVPTKLNRPHQTWCADCLDLVKGRRSA' A
#
# COMPACT_ATOMS: atom_id res chain seq x y z
N MET A 1 -5.14 8.31 -4.64
CA MET A 1 -5.81 6.98 -4.58
C MET A 1 -5.58 6.39 -3.21
N LEU A 2 -6.61 5.82 -2.60
CA LEU A 2 -6.47 5.21 -1.27
C LEU A 2 -5.54 3.99 -1.30
N ALA A 3 -4.48 4.02 -0.51
CA ALA A 3 -3.42 3.00 -0.43
C ALA A 3 -3.13 2.60 1.02
N ALA A 4 -2.76 1.34 1.25
CA ALA A 4 -2.22 0.86 2.53
C ALA A 4 -0.68 0.91 2.51
N PRO A 5 -0.03 1.45 3.54
CA PRO A 5 1.42 1.44 3.66
C PRO A 5 1.94 0.13 4.23
N GLU A 6 2.93 -0.47 3.59
CA GLU A 6 3.81 -1.48 4.16
C GLU A 6 5.17 -0.81 4.45
N ARG A 7 5.62 -0.86 5.70
CA ARG A 7 6.95 -0.34 6.08
C ARG A 7 7.95 -1.48 6.06
N ILE A 8 8.98 -1.33 5.23
CA ILE A 8 10.14 -2.22 5.20
C ILE A 8 11.26 -1.52 5.98
N PRO A 9 11.63 -2.01 7.17
CA PRO A 9 12.73 -1.43 7.94
C PRO A 9 14.04 -1.50 7.13
N GLY A 10 14.78 -0.41 7.09
CA GLY A 10 16.12 -0.39 6.54
C GLY A 10 17.15 -0.93 7.53
N ASP A 11 18.24 -1.49 7.01
CA ASP A 11 19.40 -1.92 7.80
C ASP A 11 20.48 -0.82 7.83
N LEU A 12 21.05 -0.56 9.03
CA LEU A 12 22.25 0.24 9.38
C LEU A 12 22.49 1.56 8.62
N ASN A 13 22.63 1.53 7.29
CA ASN A 13 22.91 2.65 6.40
C ASN A 13 21.83 2.85 5.31
N THR A 14 20.75 2.06 5.33
CA THR A 14 19.62 2.19 4.40
C THR A 14 18.42 2.76 5.15
N PRO A 15 17.75 3.79 4.60
CA PRO A 15 16.53 4.30 5.18
C PRO A 15 15.39 3.31 4.97
N ASP A 16 14.38 3.37 5.82
CA ASP A 16 13.16 2.59 5.65
C ASP A 16 12.49 2.89 4.32
N GLU A 17 11.90 1.85 3.74
CA GLU A 17 11.09 1.96 2.53
C GLU A 17 9.61 1.81 2.85
N ILE A 18 8.79 2.52 2.07
CA ILE A 18 7.34 2.37 2.10
C ILE A 18 6.90 1.77 0.76
N ILE A 19 6.30 0.58 0.83
CA ILE A 19 5.62 -0.02 -0.31
C ILE A 19 4.13 0.27 -0.19
N TRP A 20 3.55 0.87 -1.23
CA TRP A 20 2.14 1.20 -1.29
C TRP A 20 1.35 0.08 -1.95
N HIS A 21 0.28 -0.34 -1.28
CA HIS A 21 -0.62 -1.38 -1.77
C HIS A 21 -2.03 -0.84 -1.99
N LYS A 22 -2.70 -1.35 -3.01
CA LYS A 22 -4.13 -1.13 -3.20
C LYS A 22 -4.89 -1.91 -2.12
N PRO A 23 -5.80 -1.28 -1.36
CA PRO A 23 -6.66 -1.97 -0.41
C PRO A 23 -7.58 -2.98 -1.10
N ALA A 24 -7.86 -4.10 -0.46
CA ALA A 24 -8.93 -5.00 -0.90
C ALA A 24 -10.31 -4.31 -0.75
N ASP A 25 -11.17 -4.43 -1.75
CA ASP A 25 -12.46 -3.69 -1.83
C ASP A 25 -13.43 -4.00 -0.67
N ARG A 26 -13.26 -5.14 0.02
CA ARG A 26 -14.16 -5.59 1.10
C ARG A 26 -13.73 -5.18 2.51
N HIS A 27 -12.54 -4.61 2.70
CA HIS A 27 -12.05 -4.25 4.03
C HIS A 27 -12.26 -2.76 4.34
N ARG A 28 -13.32 -2.44 5.10
CA ARG A 28 -13.62 -1.09 5.59
C ARG A 28 -12.77 -0.75 6.82
N CYS A 29 -11.46 -0.71 6.67
CA CYS A 29 -10.62 -0.12 7.72
C CYS A 29 -10.64 1.42 7.61
N LYS A 30 -11.12 2.11 8.65
CA LYS A 30 -11.26 3.58 8.71
C LYS A 30 -10.15 4.28 9.50
N GLY A 31 -9.00 3.63 9.70
CA GLY A 31 -7.81 4.25 10.29
C GLY A 31 -7.35 3.70 11.64
N ASP A 32 -8.06 2.72 12.21
CA ASP A 32 -7.74 2.07 13.49
C ASP A 32 -7.74 0.54 13.34
N CYS A 33 -7.00 0.04 12.36
CA CYS A 33 -6.87 -1.41 12.20
C CYS A 33 -5.39 -1.75 12.06
N ASP A 34 -4.98 -2.71 12.86
CA ASP A 34 -3.62 -3.25 12.82
C ASP A 34 -3.39 -4.10 11.58
N PHE A 35 -4.46 -4.48 10.88
CA PHE A 35 -4.44 -5.31 9.68
C PHE A 35 -5.06 -4.61 8.48
N HIS A 36 -4.36 -4.68 7.35
CA HIS A 36 -4.81 -4.17 6.06
C HIS A 36 -4.75 -5.24 4.99
N ALA A 37 -5.93 -5.78 4.62
CA ALA A 37 -6.05 -6.61 3.43
C ALA A 37 -5.68 -5.80 2.17
N ILE A 38 -4.87 -6.42 1.31
CA ILE A 38 -4.32 -5.84 0.08
C ILE A 38 -4.87 -6.57 -1.13
N ALA A 39 -4.94 -5.91 -2.28
CA ALA A 39 -5.56 -6.49 -3.46
C ALA A 39 -4.68 -7.54 -4.19
N CYS A 40 -3.38 -7.59 -3.89
CA CYS A 40 -2.44 -8.52 -4.52
C CYS A 40 -2.24 -9.83 -3.75
N SER A 41 -2.82 -9.98 -2.55
CA SER A 41 -2.84 -11.24 -1.80
C SER A 41 -4.18 -11.37 -1.09
N GLU A 42 -4.88 -12.48 -1.34
CA GLU A 42 -6.18 -12.75 -0.73
C GLU A 42 -6.06 -13.36 0.68
N ASP A 43 -4.91 -13.99 0.97
CA ASP A 43 -4.62 -14.68 2.23
C ASP A 43 -3.72 -13.87 3.17
N GLU A 44 -2.93 -12.94 2.63
CA GLU A 44 -2.00 -12.11 3.39
C GLU A 44 -2.41 -10.64 3.35
N GLY A 45 -2.13 -9.93 4.44
CA GLY A 45 -2.32 -8.49 4.52
C GLY A 45 -1.20 -7.86 5.34
N ILE A 46 -1.17 -6.54 5.33
CA ILE A 46 -0.13 -5.79 6.02
C ILE A 46 -0.54 -5.65 7.48
N ILE A 47 0.30 -6.17 8.38
CA ILE A 47 0.18 -5.93 9.82
C ILE A 47 1.01 -4.69 10.15
N PHE A 48 0.40 -3.52 10.00
CA PHE A 48 1.03 -2.25 10.34
C PHE A 48 -0.04 -1.24 10.75
N PRO A 49 0.01 -0.68 11.98
CA PRO A 49 -1.02 0.21 12.52
C PRO A 49 -0.89 1.62 11.95
N ALA A 50 -0.86 1.77 10.62
CA ALA A 50 -0.81 3.07 9.97
C ALA A 50 -2.03 3.25 9.06
N PRO A 51 -2.72 4.40 9.14
CA PRO A 51 -3.91 4.62 8.35
C PRO A 51 -3.62 4.56 6.86
N LYS A 52 -4.62 4.14 6.09
CA LYS A 52 -4.60 4.26 4.62
C LYS A 52 -4.45 5.73 4.23
N GLN A 53 -3.70 6.00 3.17
CA GLN A 53 -3.42 7.37 2.71
C GLN A 53 -3.84 7.55 1.26
N ASP A 54 -4.20 8.78 0.87
CA ASP A 54 -4.36 9.10 -0.54
C ASP A 54 -2.98 9.31 -1.18
N VAL A 55 -2.60 8.38 -2.03
CA VAL A 55 -1.28 8.32 -2.65
C VAL A 55 -1.43 8.41 -4.18
N PRO A 56 -0.61 9.22 -4.86
CA PRO A 56 -0.60 9.26 -6.32
C PRO A 56 0.03 7.99 -6.91
N THR A 57 -0.50 7.55 -8.04
CA THR A 57 0.05 6.41 -8.80
C THR A 57 1.48 6.65 -9.27
N LYS A 58 1.83 7.90 -9.57
CA LYS A 58 3.20 8.33 -9.85
C LYS A 58 3.77 8.96 -8.59
N LEU A 59 4.67 8.25 -7.94
CA LEU A 59 5.36 8.72 -6.74
C LEU A 59 6.49 9.68 -7.13
N ASN A 60 6.72 10.68 -6.28
CA ASN A 60 7.78 11.67 -6.42
C ASN A 60 8.64 11.80 -5.15
N ARG A 61 8.39 10.95 -4.15
CA ARG A 61 9.10 10.93 -2.88
C ARG A 61 10.16 9.82 -2.90
N PRO A 62 11.36 10.06 -2.37
CA PRO A 62 12.37 9.02 -2.21
C PRO A 62 11.88 7.95 -1.22
N HIS A 63 12.38 6.72 -1.38
CA HIS A 63 12.09 5.56 -0.50
C HIS A 63 10.60 5.17 -0.45
N GLN A 64 9.87 5.49 -1.52
CA GLN A 64 8.49 5.06 -1.69
C GLN A 64 8.32 4.41 -3.05
N THR A 65 7.70 3.24 -3.06
CA THR A 65 7.35 2.53 -4.28
C THR A 65 5.92 2.00 -4.21
N TRP A 66 5.34 1.64 -5.34
CA TRP A 66 4.12 0.84 -5.37
C TRP A 66 4.50 -0.62 -5.51
N CYS A 67 3.75 -1.51 -4.85
CA CYS A 67 3.74 -2.92 -5.23
C CYS A 67 3.34 -3.03 -6.71
N ALA A 68 4.11 -3.78 -7.51
CA ALA A 68 3.94 -3.86 -8.96
C ALA A 68 2.53 -4.33 -9.37
N ASP A 69 2.04 -5.41 -8.76
CA ASP A 69 0.70 -5.95 -9.05
C ASP A 69 -0.40 -4.95 -8.65
N CYS A 70 -0.25 -4.33 -7.48
CA CYS A 70 -1.18 -3.28 -7.06
C CYS A 70 -1.14 -2.09 -8.02
N LEU A 71 0.04 -1.67 -8.49
CA LEU A 71 0.18 -0.57 -9.43
C LEU A 71 -0.56 -0.85 -10.74
N ASP A 72 -0.48 -2.09 -11.23
CA ASP A 72 -1.17 -2.51 -12.45
C ASP A 72 -2.68 -2.58 -12.24
N LEU A 73 -3.16 -3.09 -11.10
CA LEU A 73 -4.59 -3.05 -10.72
C LEU A 73 -5.13 -1.61 -10.60
N VAL A 74 -4.27 -0.67 -10.22
CA VAL A 74 -4.59 0.75 -10.08
C VAL A 74 -4.65 1.45 -11.44
N LYS A 75 -3.69 1.16 -12.32
CA LYS A 75 -3.65 1.71 -13.69
C LYS A 75 -4.73 1.10 -14.59
N GLY A 76 -5.01 -0.20 -14.43
CA GLY A 76 -6.03 -0.93 -15.18
C GLY A 76 -7.46 -0.53 -14.82
N ARG A 77 -7.69 0.04 -13.63
CA ARG A 77 -9.00 0.54 -13.19
C ARG A 77 -9.47 1.84 -13.89
N ARG A 78 -8.75 2.31 -14.93
CA ARG A 78 -9.14 3.49 -15.74
C ARG A 78 -10.22 3.23 -16.80
N SER A 79 -10.84 2.06 -16.83
CA SER A 79 -12.00 1.79 -17.69
C SER A 79 -13.11 1.07 -16.91
N ALA A 80 -14.01 1.85 -16.32
CA ALA A 80 -15.40 1.49 -16.03
C ALA A 80 -16.18 2.78 -15.78
#